data_AF-A0A2X3K6K2-F1
#
_entry.id   AF-A0A2X3K6K2-F1
#
_cell.length_a   1.000
_cell.length_b   1.000
_cell.length_c   1.000
_cell.angle_alpha   90.00
_cell.angle_beta   90.00
_cell.angle_gamma   90.00
#
_symmetry.space_group_name_H-M   'P 1'
#
loop_
_entity.id
_entity.type
_entity.pdbx_description
1 polymer ?
#
loop_
_entity_poly.entity_id
_entity_poly.type
_entity_poly.pdbx_seq_one_letter_code
_entity_poly.pdbx_strand_id
1 'polypeptide(L)'
;MTLSSQHYLVITALGADRPGIVNTITRHVSSCGCNIEDSRLAMLGEEFTFIMLLSGSWNAITLIESTLPLKGAELDLLIVMKRTTARPRPPMPASVWVQVDVADSPAFN
;
A
#
# COMPACT_ATOMS: atom_id res chain seq x y z
N MET A 1 -24.65 -3.68 -20.22
CA MET A 1 -23.41 -4.04 -19.50
C MET A 1 -22.73 -2.75 -19.09
N THR A 2 -22.96 -2.29 -17.86
CA THR A 2 -22.36 -1.06 -17.35
C THR A 2 -20.87 -1.31 -17.13
N LEU A 3 -20.00 -0.66 -17.90
CA LEU A 3 -18.58 -0.57 -17.59
C LEU A 3 -18.47 0.11 -16.21
N SER A 4 -18.27 -0.66 -15.15
CA SER A 4 -17.92 -0.09 -13.86
C SER A 4 -16.55 0.56 -14.05
N SER A 5 -16.51 1.90 -14.11
CA SER A 5 -15.27 2.65 -14.06
C SER A 5 -14.63 2.42 -12.69
N GLN A 6 -13.81 1.36 -12.61
CA GLN A 6 -13.06 1.02 -11.42
C GLN A 6 -12.00 2.11 -11.22
N HIS A 7 -12.01 2.76 -10.07
CA HIS A 7 -10.99 3.72 -9.67
C HIS A 7 -9.97 3.03 -8.78
N TYR A 8 -8.71 3.43 -8.90
CA TYR A 8 -7.61 2.84 -8.14
C TYR A 8 -6.91 3.88 -7.30
N LEU A 9 -6.48 3.46 -6.12
CA LEU A 9 -5.76 4.27 -5.15
C LEU A 9 -4.58 3.48 -4.62
N VAL A 10 -3.38 4.02 -4.73
CA VAL A 10 -2.21 3.50 -4.00
C VAL A 10 -2.15 4.20 -2.66
N ILE A 11 -1.95 3.40 -1.62
CA ILE A 11 -1.73 3.86 -0.25
C ILE A 11 -0.38 3.35 0.20
N THR A 12 0.41 4.22 0.81
CA THR A 12 1.58 3.85 1.59
C THR A 12 1.38 4.37 3.00
N ALA A 13 1.63 3.52 3.99
CA ALA A 13 1.59 3.89 5.39
C ALA A 13 2.88 3.46 6.11
N LEU A 14 3.28 4.25 7.09
CA LEU A 14 4.47 4.05 7.92
C LEU A 14 4.13 4.40 9.37
N GLY A 15 4.55 3.57 10.32
CA GLY A 15 4.53 3.89 11.74
C GLY A 15 4.94 2.68 12.58
N ALA A 16 5.02 2.86 13.90
CA ALA A 16 5.46 1.81 14.81
C ALA A 16 4.56 0.56 14.72
N ASP A 17 5.16 -0.62 14.77
CA ASP A 17 4.39 -1.86 14.76
C ASP A 17 3.55 -2.00 16.04
N ARG A 18 2.25 -2.18 15.86
CA ARG A 18 1.32 -2.51 16.95
C ARG A 18 0.44 -3.67 16.51
N PRO A 19 0.26 -4.69 17.36
CA PRO A 19 -0.63 -5.80 17.06
C PRO A 19 -2.01 -5.32 16.63
N GLY A 20 -2.44 -5.75 15.44
CA GLY A 20 -3.78 -5.46 14.92
C GLY A 20 -3.91 -4.23 14.02
N ILE A 21 -2.85 -3.43 13.79
CA ILE A 21 -2.91 -2.29 12.85
C ILE A 21 -3.41 -2.73 11.47
N VAL A 22 -2.82 -3.78 10.91
CA VAL A 22 -3.21 -4.31 9.59
C VAL A 22 -4.69 -4.64 9.56
N ASN A 23 -5.19 -5.33 10.58
CA ASN A 23 -6.59 -5.75 10.67
C ASN A 23 -7.56 -4.57 10.81
N THR A 24 -7.16 -3.51 11.52
CA THR A 24 -7.93 -2.27 11.62
C THR A 24 -8.00 -1.57 10.28
N ILE A 25 -6.89 -1.45 9.57
CA ILE A 25 -6.81 -0.79 8.26
C ILE A 25 -7.57 -1.58 7.19
N THR A 26 -7.39 -2.90 7.11
CA THR A 26 -8.08 -3.73 6.12
C THR A 26 -9.59 -3.72 6.33
N ARG A 27 -10.07 -3.76 7.58
CA ARG A 27 -11.50 -3.59 7.89
C ARG A 27 -12.01 -2.22 7.51
N HIS A 28 -11.25 -1.16 7.77
CA HIS A 28 -11.63 0.19 7.37
C HIS A 28 -11.77 0.30 5.85
N VAL A 29 -10.79 -0.21 5.09
CA VAL A 29 -10.81 -0.31 3.63
C VAL A 29 -12.05 -1.05 3.12
N SER A 30 -12.34 -2.23 3.67
CA SER A 30 -13.53 -3.00 3.28
C SER A 30 -14.83 -2.29 3.65
N SER A 31 -14.89 -1.60 4.79
CA SER A 31 -16.08 -0.84 5.22
C SER A 31 -16.38 0.35 4.30
N CYS A 32 -15.35 0.93 3.68
CA CYS A 32 -15.52 1.98 2.67
C CYS A 32 -15.98 1.44 1.30
N GLY A 33 -16.10 0.12 1.14
CA GLY A 33 -16.46 -0.51 -0.12
C GLY A 33 -15.31 -0.62 -1.13
N CYS A 34 -14.06 -0.57 -0.65
CA CYS A 34 -12.87 -0.77 -1.47
C CYS A 34 -12.41 -2.23 -1.43
N ASN A 35 -11.87 -2.71 -2.55
CA ASN A 35 -11.15 -3.98 -2.64
C ASN A 35 -9.64 -3.76 -2.53
N ILE A 36 -8.91 -4.73 -1.98
CA ILE A 36 -7.44 -4.75 -1.95
C ILE A 36 -6.96 -5.64 -3.11
N GLU A 37 -6.35 -5.03 -4.12
CA GLU A 37 -5.85 -5.72 -5.33
C GLU A 37 -4.46 -6.31 -5.13
N ASP A 38 -3.59 -5.58 -4.43
CA ASP A 38 -2.26 -6.04 -4.05
C ASP A 38 -1.85 -5.36 -2.76
N SER A 39 -1.03 -6.05 -1.97
CA SER A 39 -0.44 -5.47 -0.77
C SER A 39 0.96 -6.02 -0.52
N ARG A 40 1.82 -5.16 0.04
CA ARG A 40 3.15 -5.51 0.51
C ARG A 40 3.33 -4.92 1.89
N LEU A 41 3.84 -5.73 2.80
CA LEU A 41 4.08 -5.35 4.18
C LEU A 41 5.55 -5.66 4.47
N ALA A 42 6.22 -4.76 5.16
CA ALA A 42 7.58 -4.95 5.60
C ALA A 42 7.79 -4.36 6.99
N MET A 43 8.69 -4.99 7.74
CA MET A 43 9.23 -4.47 8.98
C MET A 43 10.58 -3.87 8.66
N LEU A 44 10.78 -2.59 8.98
CA LEU A 44 12.01 -1.85 8.75
C LEU A 44 12.48 -1.27 10.10
N GLY A 45 13.31 -2.05 10.80
CA GLY A 45 13.67 -1.74 12.19
C GLY A 45 12.46 -1.92 13.11
N GLU A 46 12.14 -0.89 13.90
CA GLU A 46 10.94 -0.84 14.76
C GLU A 46 9.70 -0.31 14.02
N GLU A 47 9.88 0.15 12.78
CA GLU A 47 8.81 0.69 11.96
C GLU A 47 8.15 -0.41 11.12
N PHE A 48 6.84 -0.34 11.05
CA PHE A 48 6.01 -1.11 10.16
C PHE A 48 5.64 -0.27 8.95
N THR A 49 5.82 -0.82 7.75
CA THR A 49 5.40 -0.18 6.51
C THR A 49 4.50 -1.10 5.71
N PHE A 50 3.45 -0.53 5.12
CA PHE A 50 2.63 -1.25 4.17
C PHE A 50 2.24 -0.39 2.98
N ILE A 51 2.20 -1.05 1.83
CA ILE A 51 1.78 -0.50 0.55
C ILE A 51 0.59 -1.32 0.09
N MET A 52 -0.49 -0.66 -0.30
CA MET A 52 -1.69 -1.30 -0.84
C MET A 52 -2.12 -0.64 -2.14
N LEU A 53 -2.54 -1.46 -3.10
CA LEU A 53 -3.32 -1.03 -4.24
C LEU A 53 -4.78 -1.34 -3.97
N LEU A 54 -5.60 -0.30 -3.86
CA LEU A 54 -7.04 -0.42 -3.72
C LEU A 54 -7.75 -0.21 -5.05
N SER A 55 -8.94 -0.81 -5.16
CA SER A 55 -9.88 -0.52 -6.22
C SER A 55 -11.29 -0.29 -5.65
N GLY A 56 -12.11 0.50 -6.34
CA GLY A 56 -13.51 0.70 -5.95
C GLY A 56 -14.27 1.64 -6.88
N SER A 57 -15.53 1.92 -6.51
CA SER A 57 -16.29 3.03 -7.13
C SER A 57 -15.66 4.38 -6.79
N TRP A 58 -15.97 5.43 -7.56
CA TRP A 58 -15.53 6.79 -7.26
C TRP A 58 -15.87 7.21 -5.82
N ASN A 59 -17.08 6.88 -5.37
CA ASN A 59 -17.56 7.22 -4.03
C ASN A 59 -16.77 6.47 -2.94
N ALA A 60 -16.49 5.18 -3.16
CA ALA A 60 -15.68 4.38 -2.25
C ALA A 60 -14.25 4.96 -2.12
N ILE A 61 -13.62 5.31 -3.25
CA ILE A 61 -12.29 5.93 -3.27
C ILE A 61 -12.29 7.30 -2.58
N THR A 62 -13.31 8.13 -2.81
CA THR A 62 -13.43 9.44 -2.15
C THR A 62 -13.65 9.30 -0.63
N LEU A 63 -14.43 8.29 -0.22
CA LEU A 63 -14.67 7.99 1.18
C LEU A 63 -13.39 7.52 1.90
N ILE A 64 -12.62 6.61 1.29
CA ILE A 64 -11.37 6.15 1.92
C ILE A 64 -10.33 7.28 1.97
N GLU A 65 -10.22 8.13 0.94
CA GLU A 65 -9.32 9.29 0.93
C GLU A 65 -9.59 10.28 2.07
N SER A 66 -10.86 10.45 2.46
CA SER A 66 -11.23 11.37 3.55
C SER A 66 -11.12 10.75 4.94
N THR A 67 -11.37 9.45 5.06
CA THR A 67 -11.47 8.78 6.37
C THR A 67 -10.19 8.08 6.81
N LEU A 68 -9.40 7.57 5.87
CA LEU A 68 -8.17 6.84 6.18
C LEU A 68 -7.10 7.71 6.85
N PRO A 69 -6.89 9.00 6.49
CA PRO A 69 -5.96 9.87 7.21
C PRO A 69 -6.32 10.05 8.68
N LEU A 70 -7.61 10.16 8.99
CA LEU A 70 -8.09 10.27 10.37
C LEU A 70 -7.79 8.98 11.15
N LYS A 71 -8.07 7.83 10.54
CA LYS A 71 -7.72 6.52 11.11
C LYS A 71 -6.21 6.36 11.27
N GLY A 72 -5.42 6.89 10.34
CA GLY A 72 -3.97 6.91 10.41
C GLY A 72 -3.47 7.70 11.61
N ALA A 73 -3.98 8.91 11.81
CA ALA A 73 -3.64 9.73 12.97
C ALA A 73 -3.98 9.05 14.31
N GLU A 74 -5.13 8.38 14.42
CA GLU A 74 -5.50 7.59 15.62
C GLU A 74 -4.52 6.43 15.91
N LEU A 75 -3.86 5.91 14.88
CA LEU A 75 -2.94 4.78 14.97
C LEU A 75 -1.46 5.21 14.94
N ASP A 76 -1.17 6.51 14.97
CA ASP A 76 0.17 7.09 14.80
C ASP A 76 0.86 6.67 13.48
N LEU A 77 0.08 6.57 12.40
CA LEU A 77 0.56 6.24 11.06
C LEU A 77 0.68 7.49 10.18
N LEU A 78 1.84 7.66 9.55
CA LEU A 78 2.00 8.54 8.40
C LEU A 78 1.41 7.84 7.16
N ILE A 79 0.42 8.46 6.52
CA ILE A 79 -0.25 7.91 5.34
C ILE A 79 -0.07 8.84 4.14
N VAL A 80 0.35 8.27 3.01
CA VAL A 80 0.41 8.92 1.70
C VAL A 80 -0.48 8.17 0.73
N MET A 81 -1.26 8.90 -0.06
CA MET A 81 -2.21 8.32 -1.01
C MET A 81 -2.08 8.98 -2.37
N LYS A 82 -2.28 8.18 -3.43
CA LYS A 82 -2.25 8.68 -4.80
C LYS A 82 -3.19 7.87 -5.69
N ARG A 83 -4.14 8.56 -6.34
CA ARG A 83 -4.99 7.94 -7.36
C ARG A 83 -4.15 7.45 -8.53
N THR A 84 -4.51 6.30 -9.09
CA THR A 84 -3.77 5.65 -10.18
C THR A 84 -4.71 4.88 -11.11
N THR A 85 -4.15 4.20 -12.10
CA THR A 85 -4.83 3.22 -12.96
C THR A 85 -4.28 1.82 -12.70
N ALA A 86 -5.08 0.79 -12.96
CA ALA A 86 -4.59 -0.58 -12.95
C ALA A 86 -3.57 -0.80 -14.06
N ARG A 87 -2.46 -1.46 -13.72
CA ARG A 87 -1.58 -2.09 -14.69
C ARG A 87 -1.84 -3.59 -14.71
N PRO A 88 -2.01 -4.22 -15.87
CA PRO A 88 -2.02 -5.67 -15.97
C PRO A 88 -0.73 -6.20 -15.37
N ARG A 89 -0.83 -7.05 -14.34
CA ARG A 89 0.34 -7.73 -13.80
C ARG A 89 0.77 -8.79 -14.81
N PRO A 90 1.95 -8.67 -15.44
CA PRO A 90 2.43 -9.75 -16.30
C PRO A 90 2.56 -11.03 -15.46
N PRO A 91 2.32 -12.23 -16.04
CA PRO A 91 2.64 -13.47 -15.36
C PRO A 91 4.12 -13.42 -14.98
N MET A 92 4.41 -13.35 -13.68
CA MET A 92 5.78 -13.26 -13.20
C MET A 92 6.51 -14.55 -13.58
N PRO A 93 7.74 -14.50 -14.13
CA PRO A 93 8.62 -15.65 -14.07
C PRO A 93 8.94 -15.96 -12.60
N ALA A 94 9.25 -17.23 -12.29
CA ALA A 94 9.67 -17.67 -10.97
C ALA A 94 10.78 -16.76 -10.42
N SER A 95 10.69 -16.39 -9.15
CA SER A 95 11.60 -15.45 -8.47
C SER A 95 13.07 -15.63 -8.90
N VAL A 96 13.68 -14.57 -9.42
CA VAL A 96 15.10 -14.54 -9.76
C VAL A 96 15.86 -13.85 -8.62
N TRP A 97 16.81 -14.56 -8.03
CA TRP A 97 17.72 -13.99 -7.04
C TRP A 97 18.98 -13.50 -7.76
N VAL A 98 19.33 -12.23 -7.56
CA VAL A 98 20.56 -11.63 -8.09
C VAL A 98 21.45 -11.27 -6.91
N GLN A 99 22.64 -11.86 -6.86
CA GLN A 99 23.69 -11.47 -5.91
C GLN A 99 24.65 -10.54 -6.63
N VAL A 100 24.94 -9.39 -6.03
CA VAL A 100 25.90 -8.41 -6.56
C VAL A 100 27.04 -8.32 -5.57
N ASP A 101 28.21 -8.84 -5.95
CA ASP A 101 29.44 -8.71 -5.16
C ASP A 101 30.26 -7.55 -5.76
N VAL A 102 30.47 -6.50 -4.98
CA VAL A 102 31.30 -5.34 -5.37
C VAL A 102 32.53 -5.32 -4.48
N ALA A 103 33.72 -5.28 -5.07
CA ALA A 103 34.96 -5.06 -4.32
C ALA A 103 34.99 -3.63 -3.78
N ASP A 104 35.25 -3.49 -2.48
CA ASP A 104 35.36 -2.21 -1.80
C ASP A 104 36.45 -1.37 -2.47
N SER A 105 36.06 -0.31 -3.18
CA SER A 105 36.98 0.60 -3.89
C SER A 105 36.93 1.96 -3.21
N PRO A 106 38.00 2.39 -2.51
CA PRO A 106 38.01 3.62 -1.71
C PRO A 106 38.20 4.89 -2.57
N ALA A 107 37.43 5.05 -3.65
CA ALA A 107 37.57 6.17 -4.58
C ALA A 107 36.26 6.93 -4.79
N PHE A 108 35.76 7.57 -3.72
CA PHE A 108 34.97 8.80 -3.80
C PHE A 108 35.40 9.72 -2.65
N ASN A 109 36.41 10.54 -2.93
CA ASN A 109 36.69 11.81 -2.23
C ASN A 109 36.36 12.94 -3.22
#